data_AF-A0AAV9WQD1-F1
#
_entry.id   AF-A0AAV9WQD1-F1
#
_cell.length_a   1.000
_cell.length_b   1.000
_cell.length_c   1.000
_cell.angle_alpha   90.00
_cell.angle_beta   90.00
_cell.angle_gamma   90.00
#
_symmetry.space_group_name_H-M   'P 1'
#
loop_
_entity.id
_entity.type
_entity.pdbx_description
1 polymer ?
#
loop_
_entity_poly.entity_id
_entity_poly.type
_entity_poly.pdbx_seq_one_letter_code
_entity_poly.pdbx_strand_id
1 'polypeptide(L)'
;MSLEPGLYFIQAKSKHYPVGRFYVEDRSLLPKRVLSLSQAAGGRPPEWLVEETGDGKYRMKAQDAYTGAIDDKLYAFLLPEPAPVDWVVKAHPEHGENVYSIETESGEGWTVEDQPESQVSTNSLRFAPFKILPINSLNW
;
A
#
# COMPACT_ATOMS: atom_id res chain seq x y z
N MET A 1 11.98 -11.13 -9.11
CA MET A 1 10.66 -11.64 -9.54
C MET A 1 9.70 -10.46 -9.51
N SER A 2 8.83 -10.33 -10.52
CA SER A 2 7.73 -9.36 -10.55
C SER A 2 6.59 -9.84 -9.64
N LEU A 3 5.81 -8.90 -9.11
CA LEU A 3 4.56 -9.22 -8.41
C LEU A 3 3.47 -9.45 -9.46
N GLU A 4 2.71 -10.54 -9.34
CA GLU A 4 1.57 -10.77 -10.23
C GLU A 4 0.45 -9.75 -9.98
N PRO A 5 -0.32 -9.34 -11.00
CA PRO A 5 -1.51 -8.53 -10.80
C PRO A 5 -2.59 -9.31 -10.03
N GLY A 6 -3.34 -8.63 -9.16
CA GLY A 6 -4.41 -9.29 -8.40
C GLY A 6 -4.81 -8.60 -7.11
N LEU A 7 -5.51 -9.36 -6.27
CA LEU A 7 -6.02 -8.92 -4.98
C LEU A 7 -5.08 -9.36 -3.85
N TYR A 8 -4.69 -8.40 -3.00
CA TYR A 8 -3.68 -8.56 -1.97
C TYR A 8 -4.09 -7.94 -0.63
N PHE A 9 -3.49 -8.44 0.44
CA PHE A 9 -3.34 -7.72 1.70
C PHE A 9 -1.93 -7.15 1.78
N ILE A 10 -1.82 -5.88 2.18
CA ILE A 10 -0.52 -5.24 2.43
C ILE A 10 -0.38 -5.05 3.94
N GLN A 11 0.78 -5.42 4.47
CA GLN A 11 1.06 -5.37 5.90
C GLN A 11 2.46 -4.81 6.17
N ALA A 12 2.58 -3.94 7.17
CA ALA A 12 3.87 -3.49 7.67
C ALA A 12 4.63 -4.66 8.32
N LYS A 13 5.88 -4.87 7.91
CA LYS A 13 6.73 -5.99 8.36
C LYS A 13 7.08 -5.91 9.85
N SER A 14 7.25 -4.71 10.41
CA SER A 14 7.74 -4.50 11.78
C SER A 14 6.75 -4.95 12.86
N LYS A 15 5.49 -4.53 12.74
CA LYS A 15 4.43 -4.75 13.73
C LYS A 15 3.22 -5.49 13.20
N HIS A 16 3.26 -5.95 11.96
CA HIS A 16 2.17 -6.68 11.32
C HIS A 16 0.87 -5.87 11.20
N TYR A 17 0.96 -4.55 11.22
CA TYR A 17 -0.20 -3.68 10.99
C TYR A 17 -0.64 -3.78 9.53
N PRO A 18 -1.92 -4.11 9.24
CA PRO A 18 -2.47 -3.97 7.90
C PRO A 18 -2.34 -2.53 7.42
N VAL A 19 -2.13 -2.36 6.12
CA VAL A 19 -2.04 -1.04 5.48
C VAL A 19 -3.28 -0.83 4.64
N GLY A 20 -3.90 0.35 4.71
CA GLY A 20 -5.09 0.65 3.93
C GLY A 20 -5.83 1.90 4.38
N ARG A 21 -7.04 2.07 3.86
CA ARG A 21 -7.96 3.13 4.29
C ARG A 21 -8.70 2.72 5.57
N PHE A 22 -9.14 3.73 6.32
CA PHE A 22 -9.97 3.49 7.50
C PHE A 22 -11.37 3.04 7.07
N TYR A 23 -12.06 2.23 7.88
CA TYR A 23 -13.41 1.75 7.54
C TYR A 23 -14.48 2.84 7.63
N VAL A 24 -14.31 3.77 8.58
CA VAL A 24 -15.22 4.91 8.78
C VAL A 24 -14.52 6.19 8.36
N GLU A 25 -14.88 6.71 7.20
CA GLU A 25 -14.35 7.98 6.69
C GLU A 25 -15.46 9.02 6.55
N ASP A 26 -15.08 10.29 6.50
CA ASP A 26 -16.01 11.36 6.15
C ASP A 26 -16.49 11.20 4.68
N ARG A 27 -17.65 11.78 4.36
CA ARG A 27 -18.29 11.65 3.03
C ARG A 27 -17.76 12.62 1.98
N SER A 28 -16.67 13.36 2.25
CA SER A 28 -16.06 14.23 1.23
C SER A 28 -15.34 13.40 0.16
N LEU A 29 -15.18 14.01 -1.01
CA LEU A 29 -14.37 13.49 -2.12
C LEU A 29 -12.88 13.88 -2.00
N LEU A 30 -12.46 14.41 -0.84
CA LEU A 30 -11.07 14.72 -0.60
C LEU A 30 -10.23 13.42 -0.59
N PRO A 31 -8.95 13.49 -1.00
CA PRO A 31 -8.03 12.36 -0.90
C PRO A 31 -8.09 11.69 0.48
N LYS A 32 -8.23 10.37 0.49
CA LYS A 32 -8.34 9.58 1.72
C LYS A 32 -6.97 9.09 2.15
N ARG A 33 -6.68 9.16 3.44
CA ARG A 33 -5.38 8.76 3.98
C ARG A 33 -5.23 7.25 3.89
N VAL A 34 -4.02 6.80 3.56
CA VAL A 34 -3.62 5.40 3.72
C VAL A 34 -2.80 5.28 5.00
N LEU A 35 -3.20 4.39 5.90
CA LEU A 35 -2.70 4.28 7.26
C LEU A 35 -2.12 2.88 7.54
N SER A 36 -1.23 2.77 8.52
CA SER A 36 -1.05 1.54 9.29
C SER A 36 -2.25 1.38 10.22
N LEU A 37 -2.91 0.23 10.25
CA LEU A 37 -4.10 0.02 11.07
C LEU A 37 -3.78 -0.89 12.27
N SER A 38 -4.22 -0.50 13.46
CA SER A 38 -4.10 -1.32 14.68
C SER A 38 -4.88 -2.63 14.57
N GLN A 39 -6.04 -2.57 13.91
CA GLN A 39 -6.93 -3.70 13.68
C GLN A 39 -7.58 -3.61 12.32
N ALA A 40 -7.82 -4.79 11.78
CA ALA A 40 -8.61 -4.96 10.58
C ALA A 40 -10.09 -4.71 10.90
N ALA A 41 -10.74 -3.76 10.23
CA ALA A 41 -12.14 -3.46 10.51
C ALA A 41 -13.04 -4.66 10.21
N GLY A 42 -13.91 -5.02 11.15
CA GLY A 42 -14.73 -6.24 11.03
C GLY A 42 -13.93 -7.55 10.98
N GLY A 43 -12.65 -7.53 11.39
CA GLY A 43 -11.76 -8.69 11.39
C GLY A 43 -11.13 -9.02 10.03
N ARG A 44 -11.34 -8.22 8.97
CA ARG A 44 -10.76 -8.46 7.64
C ARG A 44 -9.78 -7.36 7.23
N PRO A 45 -8.53 -7.70 6.87
CA PRO A 45 -7.56 -6.69 6.46
C PRO A 45 -8.03 -5.92 5.21
N PRO A 46 -7.61 -4.66 5.01
CA PRO A 46 -7.96 -3.92 3.80
C PRO A 46 -7.44 -4.61 2.55
N GLU A 47 -8.31 -4.79 1.57
CA GLU A 47 -7.98 -5.37 0.29
C GLU A 47 -7.35 -4.32 -0.63
N TRP A 48 -6.33 -4.74 -1.37
CA TRP A 48 -5.65 -3.95 -2.38
C TRP A 48 -5.78 -4.62 -3.73
N LEU A 49 -6.17 -3.85 -4.75
CA LEU A 49 -6.06 -4.28 -6.14
C LEU A 49 -4.74 -3.75 -6.71
N VAL A 50 -3.91 -4.66 -7.22
CA VAL A 50 -2.63 -4.36 -7.86
C VAL A 50 -2.75 -4.65 -9.34
N GLU A 51 -2.57 -3.64 -10.17
CA GLU A 51 -2.68 -3.69 -11.63
C GLU A 51 -1.31 -3.36 -12.24
N GLU A 52 -0.75 -4.22 -13.07
CA GLU A 52 0.50 -3.91 -13.79
C GLU A 52 0.22 -2.93 -14.92
N THR A 53 1.06 -1.88 -15.01
CA THR A 53 0.99 -0.86 -16.06
C THR A 53 2.08 -1.01 -17.12
N GLY A 54 2.99 -1.96 -16.95
CA GLY A 54 4.14 -2.23 -17.82
C GLY A 54 5.47 -1.89 -17.15
N ASP A 55 6.56 -2.48 -17.67
CA ASP A 55 7.94 -2.24 -17.21
C ASP A 55 8.17 -2.44 -15.70
N GLY A 56 7.43 -3.36 -15.07
CA GLY A 56 7.51 -3.61 -13.62
C GLY A 56 6.91 -2.50 -12.75
N LYS A 57 6.07 -1.64 -13.35
CA LYS A 57 5.30 -0.60 -12.67
C LYS A 57 3.86 -1.05 -12.45
N TYR A 58 3.27 -0.54 -11.39
CA TYR A 58 1.96 -0.95 -10.89
C TYR A 58 1.12 0.23 -10.47
N ARG A 59 -0.18 0.15 -10.71
CA ARG A 59 -1.18 0.97 -10.03
C ARG A 59 -1.83 0.17 -8.93
N MET A 60 -1.96 0.79 -7.77
CA MET A 60 -2.47 0.14 -6.57
C MET A 60 -3.73 0.88 -6.11
N LYS A 61 -4.83 0.15 -5.88
CA LYS A 61 -6.06 0.70 -5.32
C LYS A 61 -6.23 0.27 -3.88
N ALA A 62 -6.55 1.24 -3.01
CA ALA A 62 -7.07 1.00 -1.67
C ALA A 62 -8.57 1.26 -1.68
N GLN A 63 -9.39 0.20 -1.52
CA GLN A 63 -10.86 0.29 -1.60
C GLN A 63 -11.33 1.09 -2.83
N ASP A 64 -11.06 0.55 -4.03
CA ASP A 64 -11.44 1.09 -5.35
C ASP A 64 -10.82 2.43 -5.79
N ALA A 65 -10.01 3.06 -4.95
CA ALA A 65 -9.37 4.33 -5.25
C ALA A 65 -7.86 4.16 -5.46
N TYR A 66 -7.35 4.61 -6.61
CA TYR A 66 -5.93 4.57 -6.91
C TYR A 66 -5.13 5.46 -5.95
N THR A 67 -3.89 5.06 -5.68
CA THR A 67 -3.03 5.80 -4.75
C THR A 67 -2.05 6.74 -5.44
N GLY A 68 -1.60 7.72 -4.68
CA GLY A 68 -0.53 8.62 -5.03
C GLY A 68 0.02 9.36 -3.81
N ALA A 69 0.98 10.25 -4.05
CA ALA A 69 1.64 11.02 -3.01
C ALA A 69 1.16 12.48 -3.02
N ILE A 70 0.91 13.05 -1.84
CA ILE A 70 0.73 14.49 -1.61
C ILE A 70 1.55 14.84 -0.37
N ASP A 71 2.44 15.82 -0.47
CA ASP A 71 3.29 16.31 0.64
C ASP A 71 3.95 15.17 1.44
N ASP A 72 4.66 14.27 0.74
CA ASP A 72 5.36 13.11 1.30
C ASP A 72 4.47 12.10 2.06
N LYS A 73 3.16 12.09 1.78
CA LYS A 73 2.20 11.18 2.37
C LYS A 73 1.40 10.45 1.30
N LEU A 74 1.09 9.18 1.58
CA LEU A 74 0.28 8.34 0.71
C LEU A 74 -1.20 8.62 0.91
N TYR A 75 -1.91 8.78 -0.20
CA TYR A 75 -3.35 8.97 -0.26
C TYR A 75 -3.97 8.06 -1.32
N ALA A 76 -5.26 7.79 -1.15
CA ALA A 76 -6.16 7.24 -2.15
C ALA A 76 -7.01 8.36 -2.76
N PHE A 77 -6.99 8.49 -4.08
CA PHE A 77 -7.68 9.55 -4.82
C PHE A 77 -9.06 9.09 -5.25
N LEU A 78 -10.08 9.73 -4.70
CA LEU A 78 -11.49 9.46 -5.03
C LEU A 78 -11.95 10.15 -6.32
N LEU A 79 -11.13 11.07 -6.85
CA LEU A 79 -11.35 11.82 -8.09
C LEU A 79 -10.22 11.53 -9.08
N PRO A 80 -10.42 11.76 -10.39
CA PRO A 80 -9.38 11.55 -11.41
C PRO A 80 -8.15 12.45 -11.26
N GLU A 81 -8.30 13.59 -10.58
CA GLU A 81 -7.22 14.51 -10.27
C GLU A 81 -7.03 14.60 -8.74
N PRO A 82 -5.78 14.57 -8.23
CA PRO A 82 -4.54 14.42 -9.00
C PRO A 82 -4.39 13.03 -9.63
N ALA A 83 -3.59 12.95 -10.69
CA ALA A 83 -3.34 11.68 -11.37
C ALA A 83 -2.68 10.68 -10.40
N PRO A 84 -3.06 9.39 -10.47
CA PRO A 84 -2.44 8.37 -9.64
C PRO A 84 -0.97 8.16 -10.01
N VAL A 85 -0.20 7.64 -9.06
CA VAL A 85 1.22 7.34 -9.23
C VAL A 85 1.39 5.89 -9.68
N ASP A 86 2.29 5.67 -10.65
CA ASP A 86 2.77 4.34 -10.99
C ASP A 86 3.92 3.96 -10.04
N TRP A 87 3.76 2.85 -9.33
CA TRP A 87 4.69 2.37 -8.31
C TRP A 87 5.58 1.24 -8.86
N VAL A 88 6.86 1.31 -8.57
CA VAL A 88 7.81 0.20 -8.73
C VAL A 88 7.74 -0.68 -7.49
N VAL A 89 7.48 -1.98 -7.69
CA VAL A 89 7.41 -2.96 -6.59
C VAL A 89 8.61 -3.90 -6.67
N LYS A 90 9.51 -3.83 -5.70
CA LYS A 90 10.75 -4.63 -5.68
C LYS A 90 10.68 -5.73 -4.63
N ALA A 91 10.95 -6.96 -5.04
CA ALA A 91 11.01 -8.11 -4.14
C ALA A 91 12.33 -8.16 -3.36
N HIS A 92 12.25 -8.50 -2.07
CA HIS A 92 13.38 -8.62 -1.15
C HIS A 92 13.40 -10.01 -0.47
N PRO A 93 13.74 -11.09 -1.20
CA PRO A 93 13.76 -12.44 -0.65
C PRO A 93 14.76 -12.62 0.51
N GLU A 94 15.82 -11.81 0.56
CA GLU A 94 16.77 -11.75 1.67
C GLU A 94 16.13 -11.32 3.00
N HIS A 95 14.91 -10.78 2.94
CA HIS A 95 14.13 -10.29 4.07
C HIS A 95 12.92 -11.16 4.41
N GLY A 96 12.75 -12.29 3.72
CA GLY A 96 11.66 -13.25 3.88
C GLY A 96 10.77 -13.36 2.64
N GLU A 97 9.92 -14.38 2.62
CA GLU A 97 8.94 -14.56 1.55
C GLU A 97 7.92 -13.42 1.52
N ASN A 98 7.53 -13.03 0.31
CA ASN A 98 6.53 -11.99 0.04
C ASN A 98 6.88 -10.62 0.65
N VAL A 99 8.16 -10.31 0.83
CA VAL A 99 8.61 -9.00 1.30
C VAL A 99 8.98 -8.11 0.13
N TYR A 100 8.47 -6.88 0.13
CA TYR A 100 8.62 -5.93 -0.96
C TYR A 100 8.89 -4.50 -0.47
N SER A 101 9.56 -3.70 -1.32
CA SER A 101 9.46 -2.24 -1.30
C SER A 101 8.43 -1.79 -2.35
N ILE A 102 7.80 -0.65 -2.08
CA ILE A 102 6.87 0.03 -3.00
C ILE A 102 7.37 1.46 -3.11
N GLU A 103 7.78 1.88 -4.30
CA GLU A 103 8.48 3.14 -4.52
C GLU A 103 8.15 3.80 -5.84
N THR A 104 8.40 5.09 -5.95
CA THR A 104 8.42 5.81 -7.22
C THR A 104 9.67 5.43 -8.01
N GLU A 105 9.69 5.77 -9.30
CA GLU A 105 10.88 5.62 -10.14
C GLU A 105 12.07 6.47 -9.66
N SER A 106 11.79 7.59 -8.99
CA SER A 106 12.79 8.46 -8.33
C SER A 106 13.30 7.91 -7.00
N GLY A 107 12.68 6.85 -6.45
CA GLY A 107 13.14 6.13 -5.26
C GLY A 107 12.53 6.58 -3.93
N GLU A 108 11.53 7.48 -3.94
CA GLU A 108 10.70 7.71 -2.77
C GLU A 108 9.76 6.53 -2.58
N GLY A 109 9.86 5.85 -1.45
CA GLY A 109 9.06 4.68 -1.16
C GLY A 109 8.17 4.83 0.05
N TRP A 110 7.22 3.93 0.10
CA TRP A 110 6.28 3.84 1.20
C TRP A 110 7.05 3.50 2.48
N THR A 111 6.74 4.21 3.55
CA THR A 111 7.32 4.01 4.87
C THR A 111 6.20 4.10 5.90
N VAL A 112 6.31 3.28 6.93
CA VAL A 112 5.36 3.22 8.04
C VAL A 112 6.14 3.42 9.33
N GLU A 113 5.58 4.25 10.21
CA GLU A 113 6.05 4.36 11.58
C GLU A 113 5.59 3.15 12.39
N ASP A 114 6.35 2.77 13.42
CA ASP A 114 6.00 1.64 14.31
C ASP A 114 4.87 1.99 15.31
N GLN A 115 3.84 2.67 14.81
CA GLN A 115 2.67 3.10 15.56
C GLN A 115 1.42 2.81 14.71
N PRO A 116 0.32 2.38 15.34
CA PRO A 116 -0.94 2.23 14.64
C PRO A 116 -1.54 3.58 14.26
N GLU A 117 -2.49 3.55 13.32
CA GLU A 117 -3.21 4.69 12.77
C GLU A 117 -2.32 5.81 12.21
N SER A 118 -1.07 5.46 11.90
CA SER A 118 -0.09 6.40 11.35
C SER A 118 -0.18 6.39 9.84
N GLN A 119 -0.20 7.58 9.24
CA GLN A 119 -0.27 7.70 7.79
C GLN A 119 1.03 7.22 7.15
N VAL A 120 0.90 6.38 6.11
CA VAL A 120 2.01 5.93 5.30
C VAL A 120 2.67 7.15 4.65
N SER A 121 3.98 7.26 4.80
CA SER A 121 4.77 8.36 4.21
C SER A 121 5.46 7.88 2.94
N THR A 122 5.76 8.79 2.02
CA THR A 122 6.49 8.52 0.77
C THR A 122 7.81 9.29 0.82
N ASN A 123 8.89 8.62 1.25
CA ASN A 123 10.20 9.23 1.48
C ASN A 123 11.30 8.29 0.97
N SER A 124 12.55 8.76 0.86
CA SER A 124 13.67 7.88 0.51
C SER A 124 13.73 6.66 1.44
N LEU A 125 13.68 5.48 0.84
CA LEU A 125 13.64 4.22 1.58
C LEU A 125 14.94 4.00 2.35
N ARG A 126 14.79 3.61 3.61
CA ARG A 126 15.91 3.08 4.41
C ARG A 126 15.89 1.56 4.51
N PHE A 127 14.72 0.92 4.42
CA PHE A 127 14.52 -0.53 4.49
C PHE A 127 13.25 -0.96 3.74
N ALA A 128 13.19 -2.23 3.30
CA ALA A 128 12.01 -2.84 2.68
C ALA A 128 10.90 -3.13 3.72
N PRO A 129 9.75 -2.40 3.73
CA PRO A 129 8.89 -2.39 4.92
C PRO A 129 7.65 -3.27 4.84
N PHE A 130 7.32 -3.91 3.72
CA PHE A 130 5.98 -4.50 3.55
C PHE A 130 5.98 -5.97 3.19
N LYS A 131 5.01 -6.71 3.75
CA LYS A 131 4.56 -8.00 3.25
C LYS A 131 3.34 -7.79 2.35
N ILE A 132 3.36 -8.38 1.16
CA ILE A 132 2.24 -8.34 0.19
C ILE A 132 1.73 -9.77 0.00
N LEU A 133 0.54 -10.06 0.52
CA LEU A 133 -0.01 -11.41 0.61
C LEU A 133 -1.21 -11.59 -0.32
N PRO A 134 -1.20 -12.52 -1.29
CA PRO A 134 -2.33 -12.76 -2.17
C PRO A 134 -3.57 -13.26 -1.41
N ILE A 135 -4.74 -12.70 -1.72
CA ILE A 135 -5.99 -13.04 -1.02
C ILE A 135 -6.45 -14.47 -1.33
N ASN A 136 -6.22 -14.94 -2.56
CA ASN A 136 -6.59 -16.30 -2.98
C ASN A 136 -5.74 -17.41 -2.35
N SER A 137 -4.77 -17.07 -1.49
CA SER A 137 -3.84 -17.99 -0.87
C SER A 137 -4.09 -18.19 0.63
N LEU A 138 -5.09 -17.51 1.21
CA LEU A 138 -5.39 -17.54 2.64
C LEU A 138 -6.67 -18.35 2.89
N ASN A 139 -6.50 -19.63 3.22
CA ASN A 139 -7.52 -20.40 3.93
C ASN A 139 -7.55 -19.90 5.39
N TRP A 140 -8.67 -19.31 5.81
CA TRP A 140 -8.94 -19.00 7.22
C TRP A 140 -9.64 -20.17 7.91
#